data_AF-A0A7L6A554-F1
#
_entry.id   AF-A0A7L6A554-F1
#
_cell.length_a   1.000
_cell.length_b   1.000
_cell.length_c   1.000
_cell.angle_alpha   90.00
_cell.angle_beta   90.00
_cell.angle_gamma   90.00
#
_symmetry.space_group_name_H-M   'P 1'
#
loop_
_entity.id
_entity.type
_entity.pdbx_description
1 polymer ?
#
loop_
_entity_poly.entity_id
_entity_poly.type
_entity_poly.pdbx_seq_one_letter_code
_entity_poly.pdbx_strand_id
1 'polypeptide(L)' 'MSLDDLVGARASGADSELRSRGFTDKGGYQQGEKSFTTWWNERTRQCVQAVTRDGRIKRFESLSEGNCT' A
#
# COMPACT_ATOMS: atom_id res chain seq x y z
N MET A 1 -4.09 -12.07 1.31
CA MET A 1 -4.95 -11.31 2.25
C MET A 1 -5.59 -10.15 1.50
N SER A 2 -6.88 -9.87 1.71
CA SER A 2 -7.55 -8.71 1.11
C SER A 2 -7.15 -7.44 1.87
N LEU A 3 -7.09 -6.32 1.15
CA LEU A 3 -6.83 -4.97 1.67
C LEU A 3 -7.99 -4.02 1.32
N ASP A 4 -9.11 -4.57 0.83
CA ASP A 4 -10.27 -3.79 0.40
C ASP A 4 -10.91 -3.04 1.58
N ASP A 5 -10.73 -3.56 2.80
CA ASP A 5 -11.18 -2.94 4.04
C ASP A 5 -10.44 -1.62 4.37
N LEU A 6 -9.26 -1.42 3.81
CA LEU A 6 -8.47 -0.19 3.99
C LEU A 6 -8.82 0.88 2.93
N VAL A 7 -9.61 0.55 1.91
CA VAL A 7 -10.03 1.51 0.89
C VAL A 7 -10.96 2.56 1.53
N GLY A 8 -10.63 3.83 1.33
CA GLY A 8 -11.32 4.97 1.95
C GLY A 8 -10.77 5.39 3.32
N ALA A 9 -9.94 4.54 3.96
CA ALA A 9 -9.28 4.89 5.21
C ALA A 9 -8.27 6.04 5.01
N ARG A 10 -7.94 6.74 6.10
CA ARG A 10 -6.82 7.69 6.08
C ARG A 10 -5.51 6.92 5.85
N ALA A 11 -4.61 7.49 5.05
CA ALA A 11 -3.34 6.86 4.73
C ALA A 11 -2.57 6.42 5.98
N SER A 12 -2.42 7.32 6.97
CA SER A 12 -1.74 6.99 8.22
C SER A 12 -2.32 5.80 8.97
N GLY A 13 -3.64 5.63 8.97
CA GLY A 13 -4.30 4.47 9.59
C GLY A 13 -4.08 3.19 8.78
N ALA A 14 -4.19 3.27 7.46
CA ALA A 14 -3.90 2.15 6.57
C ALA A 14 -2.43 1.70 6.69
N ASP A 15 -1.50 2.63 6.83
CA ASP A 15 -0.07 2.33 6.99
C ASP A 15 0.22 1.60 8.31
N SER A 16 -0.49 1.96 9.39
CA SER A 16 -0.42 1.23 10.66
C SER A 16 -1.00 -0.18 10.56
N GLU A 17 -2.15 -0.32 9.89
CA GLU A 17 -2.79 -1.62 9.63
C GLU A 17 -1.93 -2.53 8.76
N LEU A 18 -1.31 -2.00 7.70
CA LEU A 18 -0.40 -2.74 6.82
C LEU A 18 0.81 -3.26 7.61
N ARG A 19 1.43 -2.42 8.44
CA ARG A 19 2.54 -2.85 9.31
C ARG A 19 2.11 -3.93 10.30
N SER A 20 0.94 -3.78 10.93
CA SER A 20 0.34 -4.80 11.81
C SER A 20 0.14 -6.14 11.11
N ARG A 21 -0.26 -6.11 9.83
CA ARG A 21 -0.46 -7.29 8.97
C ARG A 21 0.86 -7.90 8.46
N GLY A 22 2.01 -7.29 8.79
CA GLY A 22 3.35 -7.74 8.41
C GLY A 22 3.84 -7.22 7.06
N PHE A 23 3.22 -6.17 6.52
CA PHE A 23 3.77 -5.46 5.37
C PHE A 23 4.86 -4.49 5.80
N THR A 24 5.88 -4.37 4.96
CA THR A 24 6.98 -3.44 5.08
C THR A 24 6.89 -2.41 3.96
N ASP A 25 7.06 -1.15 4.30
CA ASP A 25 7.13 -0.04 3.36
C ASP A 25 8.43 -0.15 2.55
N LYS A 26 8.31 -0.23 1.22
CA LYS A 26 9.45 -0.26 0.28
C LYS A 26 9.74 1.10 -0.35
N GLY A 27 9.02 2.13 0.09
CA GLY A 27 9.10 3.47 -0.47
C GLY A 27 7.96 3.74 -1.45
N GLY A 28 7.97 4.95 -1.97
CA GLY A 28 6.89 5.44 -2.79
C GLY A 28 7.27 6.69 -3.57
N TYR A 29 6.40 7.08 -4.47
CA TYR A 29 6.55 8.30 -5.26
C TYR A 29 5.21 9.04 -5.34
N GLN A 30 5.30 10.33 -5.61
CA GLN A 30 4.13 11.15 -5.85
C GLN A 30 4.01 11.46 -7.34
N GLN A 31 2.78 11.46 -7.85
CA GLN A 31 2.46 11.85 -9.21
C GLN A 31 1.19 12.70 -9.21
N GLY A 32 1.36 14.01 -9.41
CA GLY A 32 0.29 14.98 -9.29
C GLY A 32 -0.30 14.98 -7.88
N GLU A 33 -1.63 14.84 -7.77
CA GLU A 33 -2.34 14.79 -6.48
C GLU A 33 -2.35 13.41 -5.83
N LYS A 34 -1.69 12.41 -6.44
CA LYS A 34 -1.68 11.03 -5.95
C LYS A 34 -0.32 10.70 -5.37
N SER A 35 -0.32 9.96 -4.27
CA SER A 35 0.86 9.33 -3.69
C SER A 35 0.73 7.82 -3.86
N PHE A 36 1.82 7.19 -4.27
CA PHE A 36 1.92 5.76 -4.49
C PHE A 36 2.93 5.22 -3.48
N THR A 37 2.53 4.27 -2.65
CA THR A 37 3.43 3.64 -1.66
C THR A 37 3.45 2.16 -1.90
N THR A 38 4.64 1.59 -2.08
CA THR A 38 4.84 0.16 -2.31
C THR A 38 5.01 -0.56 -0.97
N TRP A 39 4.28 -1.65 -0.81
CA TRP A 39 4.25 -2.47 0.39
C TRP A 39 4.57 -3.92 0.05
N TRP A 40 5.48 -4.51 0.83
CA TRP A 40 5.92 -5.89 0.67
C TRP A 40 5.66 -6.70 1.93
N ASN A 41 5.04 -7.85 1.80
CA ASN A 41 4.87 -8.81 2.88
C ASN A 41 5.69 -10.07 2.58
N GLU A 42 6.79 -10.27 3.30
CA GLU A 42 7.68 -11.42 3.11
C GLU A 42 7.00 -12.75 3.42
N ARG A 43 6.13 -12.76 4.44
CA ARG A 43 5.45 -13.98 4.91
C ARG A 43 4.45 -14.51 3.89
N THR A 44 3.73 -13.61 3.22
CA THR A 44 2.72 -13.97 2.22
C THR A 44 3.21 -13.78 0.79
N ARG A 45 4.44 -13.30 0.60
CA ARG A 45 5.03 -12.89 -0.69
C ARG A 45 4.13 -11.94 -1.50
N GLN A 46 3.43 -11.04 -0.81
CA GLN A 46 2.51 -10.10 -1.45
C GLN A 46 3.21 -8.76 -1.68
N CYS A 47 3.23 -8.30 -2.94
CA CYS A 47 3.63 -6.96 -3.33
C CYS A 47 2.39 -6.15 -3.72
N VAL A 48 2.13 -5.05 -3.02
CA VAL A 48 0.97 -4.19 -3.30
C VAL A 48 1.39 -2.73 -3.30
N GLN A 49 0.79 -1.93 -4.18
CA GLN A 49 0.96 -0.49 -4.20
C GLN A 49 -0.32 0.19 -3.71
N ALA A 50 -0.21 0.94 -2.63
CA ALA A 50 -1.28 1.76 -2.10
C ALA A 50 -1.36 3.08 -2.88
N VAL A 51 -2.51 3.38 -3.47
CA VAL A 51 -2.75 4.67 -4.13
C VAL A 51 -3.52 5.56 -3.17
N THR A 52 -2.88 6.63 -2.73
CA THR A 52 -3.44 7.64 -1.84
C THR A 52 -3.76 8.91 -2.63
N ARG A 53 -4.93 9.51 -2.39
CA ARG A 53 -5.28 10.86 -2.87
C ARG A 53 -6.14 11.54 -1.82
N ASP A 54 -5.97 12.84 -1.62
CA ASP A 54 -6.66 13.61 -0.57
C ASP A 54 -6.46 13.01 0.84
N GLY A 55 -5.27 12.45 1.09
CA GLY A 55 -4.92 11.80 2.37
C GLY A 55 -5.65 10.48 2.65
N ARG A 56 -6.33 9.89 1.65
CA ARG A 56 -7.06 8.63 1.79
C ARG A 56 -6.65 7.60 0.76
N ILE A 57 -6.68 6.33 1.15
CA ILE A 57 -6.51 5.20 0.24
C ILE A 57 -7.66 5.18 -0.76
N LYS A 58 -7.33 5.19 -2.04
CA LYS A 58 -8.32 5.05 -3.13
C LYS A 58 -8.41 3.61 -3.63
N ARG A 59 -7.27 2.89 -3.65
CA ARG A 59 -7.18 1.48 -4.06
C ARG A 59 -5.81 0.90 -3.73
N PHE A 60 -5.73 -0.43 -3.81
CA PHE A 60 -4.49 -1.18 -3.84
C PHE A 60 -4.32 -1.82 -5.21
N GLU A 61 -3.10 -1.78 -5.73
CA GLU A 61 -2.72 -2.46 -6.96
C GLU A 61 -1.79 -3.61 -6.60
N SER A 62 -2.12 -4.83 -7.02
CA SER A 62 -1.23 -5.97 -6.81
C SER A 62 -0.12 -5.94 -7.86
N LEU A 63 1.12 -5.82 -7.41
CA LEU A 63 2.29 -5.84 -8.29
C LEU A 63 2.83 -7.26 -8.36
N SER A 64 3.40 -7.63 -9.51
CA SER A 64 4.21 -8.84 -9.59
C SER A 64 5.44 -8.71 -8.70
N GLU A 65 5.89 -9.82 -8.10
CA GLU A 65 6.99 -9.83 -7.11
C GLU A 65 8.25 -9.08 -7.61
N GLY A 66 8.56 -9.15 -8.91
CA GLY A 66 9.71 -8.47 -9.51
C GLY A 66 9.62 -6.94 -9.59
N ASN A 67 8.47 -6.33 -9.31
CA ASN A 67 8.27 -4.87 -9.31
C ASN A 67 8.27 -4.26 -7.89
N CYS A 68 8.51 -5.06 -6.85
CA CYS A 68 8.69 -4.57 -5.48
C CYS A 68 10.13 -4.04 -5.26
N THR A 69 10.49 -2.98 -5.98
CA THR A 69 11.82 -2.34 -5.91
C THR A 69 11.84 -1.18 -4.95
#